data_AF-A0A0P1H208-F1
#
_entry.id   AF-A0A0P1H208-F1
#
_cell.length_a   1.000
_cell.length_b   1.000
_cell.length_c   1.000
_cell.angle_alpha   90.00
_cell.angle_beta   90.00
_cell.angle_gamma   90.00
#
_symmetry.space_group_name_H-M   'P 1'
#
loop_
_entity.id
_entity.type
_entity.pdbx_description
1 polymer ?
#
loop_
_entity_poly.entity_id
_entity_poly.type
_entity_poly.pdbx_seq_one_letter_code
_entity_poly.pdbx_strand_id
1 'polypeptide(L)'
;MSLILLMLGIGLLAAFAFDASSDAPDTEDDAVIEDTPRQIMGSEEADLISSLVSTPTDWATASPDEVNDRHPDPFEIHAGAGDDTLVGGNGDSLWGGEGNDTFVYSYDPTSTLPPSTICDFEKGSDTVLLRMGGAPLNAFSDDPSFDLSNLVSVEQSAERTAIKVDSQTALVFASALELNVKWSWGEPDLRGQYENQNDIRNLDGSVYTGNINEIDIIVTRQARFSS
;
A
#
# COMPACT_ATOMS: atom_id res chain seq x y z
N MET A 1 -37.63 2.43 -63.23
CA MET A 1 -36.44 2.46 -64.10
C MET A 1 -35.26 2.70 -63.17
N SER A 2 -34.64 1.70 -62.54
CA SER A 2 -33.93 0.52 -63.10
C SER A 2 -32.87 0.93 -64.12
N LEU A 3 -31.64 0.40 -64.18
CA LEU A 3 -30.72 -0.35 -63.31
C LEU A 3 -29.45 -0.57 -64.21
N ILE A 4 -28.24 -0.37 -63.67
CA ILE A 4 -26.94 -1.07 -63.91
C ILE A 4 -26.60 -1.68 -65.30
N LEU A 5 -25.37 -1.41 -65.81
CA LEU A 5 -24.40 -2.38 -66.41
C LEU A 5 -23.08 -1.63 -66.76
N LEU A 6 -21.85 -1.89 -66.26
CA LEU A 6 -20.95 -3.06 -66.16
C LEU A 6 -20.08 -3.31 -67.42
N MET A 7 -18.75 -3.24 -67.25
CA MET A 7 -17.63 -3.97 -67.95
C MET A 7 -16.32 -3.15 -67.80
N LEU A 8 -15.25 -3.53 -67.08
CA LEU A 8 -14.30 -4.67 -67.13
C LEU A 8 -13.48 -4.81 -68.44
N GLY A 9 -12.15 -4.78 -68.29
CA GLY A 9 -11.12 -5.07 -69.32
C GLY A 9 -9.74 -4.52 -68.89
N ILE A 10 -9.04 -5.10 -67.91
CA ILE A 10 -8.00 -6.16 -67.97
C ILE A 10 -6.84 -5.90 -68.94
N GLY A 11 -5.64 -5.76 -68.36
CA GLY A 11 -4.32 -5.96 -68.96
C GLY A 11 -3.27 -5.50 -67.92
N LEU A 12 -2.19 -6.19 -67.59
CA LEU A 12 -1.58 -7.44 -68.03
C LEU A 12 -0.66 -7.88 -66.87
N LEU A 13 -0.49 -9.20 -66.77
CA LEU A 13 0.36 -9.94 -65.84
C LEU A 13 1.84 -9.53 -65.92
N ALA A 14 2.49 -9.33 -64.77
CA ALA A 14 3.90 -9.70 -64.58
C ALA A 14 4.14 -9.97 -63.09
N ALA A 15 4.16 -11.26 -62.73
CA ALA A 15 4.72 -11.73 -61.48
C ALA A 15 6.26 -11.72 -61.61
N PHE A 16 6.95 -11.00 -60.73
CA PHE A 16 8.34 -11.26 -60.38
C PHE A 16 8.41 -11.55 -58.88
N ALA A 17 9.06 -12.65 -58.54
CA ALA A 17 9.15 -13.18 -57.19
C ALA A 17 10.34 -12.57 -56.43
N PHE A 18 10.11 -12.31 -55.14
CA PHE A 18 10.95 -12.65 -53.98
C PHE A 18 12.39 -12.10 -53.89
N ASP A 19 12.66 -11.21 -52.93
CA ASP A 19 13.57 -11.46 -51.79
C ASP A 19 13.46 -10.33 -50.74
N ALA A 20 13.70 -10.68 -49.48
CA ALA A 20 13.43 -9.95 -48.26
C ALA A 20 14.31 -8.71 -48.02
N SER A 21 13.69 -7.62 -47.60
CA SER A 21 14.16 -6.78 -46.50
C SER A 21 12.99 -5.89 -46.08
N SER A 22 12.24 -6.36 -45.08
CA SER A 22 11.28 -5.53 -44.35
C SER A 22 12.06 -4.67 -43.37
N ASP A 23 12.74 -3.63 -43.85
CA ASP A 23 13.13 -2.51 -42.99
C ASP A 23 11.87 -1.65 -42.78
N ALA A 24 10.99 -2.15 -41.91
CA ALA A 24 10.22 -1.23 -41.09
C ALA A 24 11.25 -0.57 -40.16
N PRO A 25 11.26 0.76 -39.99
CA PRO A 25 11.98 1.33 -38.88
C PRO A 25 11.35 0.76 -37.62
N ASP A 26 12.09 -0.09 -36.91
CA ASP A 26 11.85 -0.41 -35.52
C ASP A 26 11.93 0.92 -34.76
N THR A 27 10.80 1.63 -34.67
CA THR A 27 10.53 2.34 -33.44
C THR A 27 10.29 1.23 -32.44
N GLU A 28 11.38 0.74 -31.84
CA GLU A 28 11.37 0.45 -30.42
C GLU A 28 10.66 1.66 -29.81
N ASP A 29 9.36 1.50 -29.59
CA ASP A 29 8.61 2.34 -28.71
C ASP A 29 9.31 2.12 -27.38
N ASP A 30 10.34 2.93 -27.13
CA ASP A 30 10.92 3.15 -25.81
C ASP A 30 9.72 3.57 -24.98
N ALA A 31 8.98 2.59 -24.47
CA ALA A 31 7.89 2.81 -23.58
C ALA A 31 8.52 3.62 -22.47
N VAL A 32 8.22 4.92 -22.48
CA VAL A 32 8.48 5.77 -21.34
C VAL A 32 7.63 5.11 -20.27
N ILE A 33 8.26 4.27 -19.44
CA ILE A 33 7.68 3.85 -18.19
C ILE A 33 7.62 5.15 -17.42
N GLU A 34 6.48 5.84 -17.54
CA GLU A 34 6.22 6.98 -16.69
C GLU A 34 6.31 6.42 -15.27
N ASP A 35 7.28 6.94 -14.51
CA ASP A 35 7.53 6.71 -13.08
C ASP A 35 6.33 7.24 -12.28
N THR A 36 5.17 6.68 -12.58
CA THR A 36 3.87 6.94 -11.99
C THR A 36 3.64 5.82 -11.00
N PRO A 37 3.23 6.14 -9.76
CA PRO A 37 2.90 5.14 -8.76
C PRO A 37 1.91 4.13 -9.34
N ARG A 38 2.12 2.84 -9.04
CA ARG A 38 1.18 1.80 -9.48
C ARG A 38 -0.14 2.00 -8.74
N GLN A 39 -1.25 2.03 -9.48
CA GLN A 39 -2.58 2.22 -8.90
C GLN A 39 -3.26 0.89 -8.60
N ILE A 40 -3.88 0.77 -7.42
CA ILE A 40 -4.80 -0.30 -7.04
C ILE A 40 -6.15 0.33 -6.73
N MET A 41 -7.20 -0.15 -7.40
CA MET A 41 -8.58 0.34 -7.24
C MET A 41 -9.45 -0.78 -6.66
N GLY A 42 -10.20 -0.48 -5.60
CA GLY A 42 -11.26 -1.32 -5.06
C GLY A 42 -12.62 -1.00 -5.68
N SER A 43 -13.68 -1.33 -4.95
CA SER A 43 -15.06 -1.40 -5.41
C SER A 43 -15.98 -0.47 -4.60
N GLU A 44 -17.31 -0.68 -4.72
CA GLU A 44 -18.31 -0.03 -3.86
C GLU A 44 -18.74 -0.94 -2.69
N GLU A 45 -18.10 -2.10 -2.54
CA GLU A 45 -18.30 -3.06 -1.46
C GLU A 45 -17.05 -3.14 -0.58
N ALA A 46 -17.20 -3.66 0.64
CA ALA A 46 -16.08 -3.86 1.55
C ALA A 46 -14.98 -4.74 0.94
N ASP A 47 -13.77 -4.20 0.86
CA ASP A 47 -12.61 -4.77 0.21
C ASP A 47 -11.49 -5.13 1.21
N LEU A 48 -10.66 -6.10 0.81
CA LEU A 48 -9.38 -6.40 1.45
C LEU A 48 -8.28 -6.22 0.41
N ILE A 49 -7.56 -5.10 0.49
CA ILE A 49 -6.55 -4.71 -0.48
C ILE A 49 -5.18 -4.76 0.16
N SER A 50 -4.17 -5.27 -0.56
CA SER A 50 -2.79 -5.31 -0.07
C SER A 50 -1.79 -4.98 -1.18
N SER A 51 -0.92 -4.00 -0.93
CA SER A 51 0.28 -3.73 -1.74
C SER A 51 1.44 -4.67 -1.40
N LEU A 52 1.37 -5.33 -0.23
CA LEU A 52 2.34 -6.32 0.22
C LEU A 52 2.11 -7.67 -0.50
N VAL A 53 2.37 -7.71 -1.81
CA VAL A 53 2.26 -8.94 -2.61
C VAL A 53 3.19 -10.04 -2.07
N SER A 54 2.62 -11.21 -1.76
CA SER A 54 3.42 -12.40 -1.42
C SER A 54 3.88 -13.21 -2.64
N THR A 55 3.35 -12.96 -3.85
CA THR A 55 3.92 -13.44 -5.12
C THR A 55 3.45 -12.55 -6.29
N PRO A 56 4.29 -12.32 -7.32
CA PRO A 56 3.87 -11.62 -8.53
C PRO A 56 2.82 -12.46 -9.26
N THR A 57 1.61 -11.94 -9.48
CA THR A 57 0.57 -12.64 -10.26
C THR A 57 0.68 -12.37 -11.76
N ASP A 58 1.69 -11.63 -12.22
CA ASP A 58 1.93 -11.34 -13.64
C ASP A 58 3.35 -11.70 -14.08
N TRP A 59 3.78 -12.93 -13.77
CA TRP A 59 5.13 -13.42 -14.07
C TRP A 59 5.21 -14.31 -15.32
N ALA A 60 4.10 -14.54 -16.02
CA ALA A 60 4.11 -15.47 -17.16
C ALA A 60 4.92 -14.96 -18.38
N THR A 61 5.31 -13.69 -18.39
CA THR A 61 6.19 -13.11 -19.43
C THR A 61 7.44 -12.44 -18.87
N ALA A 62 7.59 -12.34 -17.55
CA ALA A 62 8.71 -11.62 -16.97
C ALA A 62 10.00 -12.44 -17.08
N SER A 63 11.02 -11.86 -17.70
CA SER A 63 12.31 -12.54 -17.86
C SER A 63 13.01 -12.68 -16.51
N PRO A 64 13.90 -13.67 -16.31
CA PRO A 64 14.63 -13.83 -15.05
C PRO A 64 15.42 -12.60 -14.60
N ASP A 65 15.76 -11.69 -15.52
CA ASP A 65 16.46 -10.44 -15.22
C ASP A 65 15.51 -9.35 -14.64
N GLU A 66 14.18 -9.44 -14.85
CA GLU A 66 13.18 -8.56 -14.22
C GLU A 66 12.81 -9.01 -12.79
N VAL A 67 13.13 -10.25 -12.43
CA VAL A 67 12.91 -10.75 -11.05
C VAL A 67 13.90 -10.11 -10.06
N ASN A 68 14.98 -9.51 -10.56
CA ASN A 68 15.92 -8.71 -9.79
C ASN A 68 15.60 -7.20 -9.79
N ASP A 69 14.66 -6.75 -10.61
CA ASP A 69 13.95 -5.46 -10.47
C ASP A 69 12.75 -5.64 -9.53
N ARG A 70 13.02 -6.15 -8.32
CA ARG A 70 12.15 -5.88 -7.15
C ARG A 70 12.17 -4.38 -6.90
N HIS A 71 11.50 -3.61 -7.74
CA HIS A 71 11.32 -2.20 -7.52
C HIS A 71 10.27 -2.08 -6.41
N PRO A 72 10.62 -1.58 -5.22
CA PRO A 72 9.66 -1.34 -4.16
C PRO A 72 8.95 -0.02 -4.50
N ASP A 73 8.24 0.01 -5.62
CA ASP A 73 7.50 1.20 -6.02
C ASP A 73 6.38 1.49 -5.04
N PRO A 74 6.24 2.74 -4.59
CA PRO A 74 5.02 3.23 -3.98
C PRO A 74 3.77 2.85 -4.78
N PHE A 75 2.73 2.39 -4.10
CA PHE A 75 1.40 2.23 -4.68
C PHE A 75 0.49 3.40 -4.30
N GLU A 76 -0.38 3.79 -5.23
CA GLU A 76 -1.58 4.57 -4.94
C GLU A 76 -2.75 3.59 -4.78
N ILE A 77 -3.35 3.50 -3.60
CA ILE A 77 -4.43 2.55 -3.30
C ILE A 77 -5.71 3.31 -3.00
N HIS A 78 -6.75 3.12 -3.82
CA HIS A 78 -8.09 3.67 -3.60
C HIS A 78 -9.06 2.53 -3.35
N ALA A 79 -9.55 2.36 -2.12
CA ALA A 79 -10.43 1.24 -1.81
C ALA A 79 -11.87 1.49 -2.26
N GLY A 80 -12.41 2.69 -2.07
CA GLY A 80 -13.64 3.12 -2.73
C GLY A 80 -14.76 3.36 -1.73
N ALA A 81 -15.85 2.63 -1.81
CA ALA A 81 -16.91 2.70 -0.79
C ALA A 81 -17.06 1.34 -0.12
N GLY A 82 -17.46 1.34 1.15
CA GLY A 82 -17.49 0.12 1.97
C GLY A 82 -16.59 0.26 3.19
N ASP A 83 -16.74 -0.63 4.17
CA ASP A 83 -15.81 -0.68 5.31
C ASP A 83 -14.58 -1.51 4.89
N ASP A 84 -13.53 -0.83 4.43
CA ASP A 84 -12.40 -1.47 3.76
C ASP A 84 -11.23 -1.80 4.70
N THR A 85 -10.39 -2.74 4.28
CA THR A 85 -9.11 -3.03 4.95
C THR A 85 -7.96 -2.90 3.95
N LEU A 86 -7.12 -1.90 4.17
CA LEU A 86 -5.97 -1.60 3.31
C LEU A 86 -4.67 -1.98 4.01
N VAL A 87 -3.92 -2.90 3.41
CA VAL A 87 -2.62 -3.37 3.90
C VAL A 87 -1.50 -2.75 3.08
N GLY A 88 -0.82 -1.75 3.65
CA GLY A 88 0.23 -0.97 2.99
C GLY A 88 1.65 -1.23 3.52
N GLY A 89 2.65 -0.92 2.70
CA GLY A 89 4.07 -0.85 3.07
C GLY A 89 4.62 0.56 2.89
N ASN A 90 5.90 0.79 3.24
CA ASN A 90 6.55 2.10 3.07
C ASN A 90 6.36 2.65 1.64
N GLY A 91 6.22 3.97 1.52
CA GLY A 91 6.10 4.67 0.23
C GLY A 91 4.66 4.86 -0.25
N ASP A 92 3.73 3.99 0.14
CA ASP A 92 2.36 4.00 -0.38
C ASP A 92 1.56 5.28 -0.06
N SER A 93 0.61 5.60 -0.94
CA SER A 93 -0.45 6.58 -0.71
C SER A 93 -1.79 5.85 -0.66
N LEU A 94 -2.53 6.00 0.44
CA LEU A 94 -3.69 5.17 0.76
C LEU A 94 -4.94 6.04 0.91
N TRP A 95 -6.00 5.69 0.19
CA TRP A 95 -7.34 6.27 0.28
C TRP A 95 -8.32 5.17 0.68
N GLY A 96 -8.92 5.30 1.85
CA GLY A 96 -9.99 4.40 2.30
C GLY A 96 -11.27 4.67 1.51
N GLY A 97 -11.65 5.94 1.45
CA GLY A 97 -12.86 6.39 0.77
C GLY A 97 -14.07 6.46 1.71
N GLU A 98 -15.25 6.07 1.25
CA GLU A 98 -16.47 6.14 2.05
C GLU A 98 -16.65 4.88 2.90
N GLY A 99 -16.54 4.99 4.22
CA GLY A 99 -16.76 3.84 5.12
C GLY A 99 -16.08 4.01 6.47
N ASN A 100 -16.08 2.94 7.27
CA ASN A 100 -15.22 2.84 8.45
C ASN A 100 -14.01 1.97 8.08
N ASP A 101 -12.92 2.61 7.66
CA ASP A 101 -11.80 1.91 7.06
C ASP A 101 -10.73 1.53 8.08
N THR A 102 -10.07 0.40 7.82
CA THR A 102 -8.95 -0.10 8.62
C THR A 102 -7.66 -0.10 7.82
N PHE A 103 -6.74 0.79 8.18
CA PHE A 103 -5.42 0.86 7.57
C PHE A 103 -4.43 0.01 8.38
N VAL A 104 -3.96 -1.09 7.78
CA VAL A 104 -2.94 -1.95 8.35
C VAL A 104 -1.61 -1.64 7.67
N TYR A 105 -0.78 -0.85 8.33
CA TYR A 105 0.45 -0.36 7.73
C TYR A 105 1.68 -1.01 8.35
N SER A 106 2.48 -1.68 7.51
CA SER A 106 3.75 -2.30 7.89
C SER A 106 4.92 -1.34 7.63
N TYR A 107 5.40 -0.71 8.69
CA TYR A 107 6.53 0.21 8.65
C TYR A 107 7.86 -0.52 8.83
N ASP A 108 8.74 -0.49 7.83
CA ASP A 108 10.14 -0.89 7.95
C ASP A 108 11.03 0.36 8.12
N PRO A 109 11.68 0.54 9.30
CA PRO A 109 12.57 1.69 9.54
C PRO A 109 13.87 1.63 8.74
N THR A 110 14.18 0.48 8.11
CA THR A 110 15.37 0.29 7.27
C THR A 110 15.10 0.51 5.78
N SER A 111 13.83 0.71 5.41
CA SER A 111 13.45 0.99 4.02
C SER A 111 14.07 2.30 3.53
N THR A 112 14.48 2.31 2.27
CA THR A 112 14.94 3.53 1.57
C THR A 112 13.78 4.37 1.04
N LEU A 113 12.55 3.85 1.08
CA LEU A 113 11.35 4.57 0.67
C LEU A 113 10.94 5.61 1.71
N PRO A 114 10.26 6.69 1.29
CA PRO A 114 9.63 7.61 2.23
C PRO A 114 8.57 6.90 3.09
N PRO A 115 8.15 7.51 4.22
CA PRO A 115 6.98 7.04 4.95
C PRO A 115 5.72 7.14 4.09
N SER A 116 4.80 6.20 4.29
CA SER A 116 3.51 6.20 3.59
C SER A 116 2.60 7.32 4.07
N THR A 117 1.64 7.67 3.22
CA THR A 117 0.64 8.70 3.50
C THR A 117 -0.76 8.09 3.46
N ILE A 118 -1.53 8.28 4.54
CA ILE A 118 -2.99 8.08 4.50
C ILE A 118 -3.61 9.42 4.11
N CYS A 119 -4.36 9.42 3.01
CA CYS A 119 -4.73 10.62 2.29
C CYS A 119 -6.08 11.21 2.71
N ASP A 120 -7.01 10.40 3.23
CA ASP A 120 -8.39 10.79 3.51
C ASP A 120 -8.93 10.35 4.88
N PHE A 121 -8.05 10.00 5.82
CA PHE A 121 -8.43 9.50 7.15
C PHE A 121 -9.53 10.32 7.85
N GLU A 122 -10.65 9.67 8.14
CA GLU A 122 -11.81 10.22 8.84
C GLU A 122 -11.81 9.82 10.31
N LYS A 123 -11.41 10.77 11.18
CA LYS A 123 -11.37 10.53 12.63
C LYS A 123 -12.73 10.09 13.19
N GLY A 124 -12.71 9.00 13.96
CA GLY A 124 -13.90 8.43 14.60
C GLY A 124 -14.71 7.49 13.70
N SER A 125 -14.34 7.39 12.42
CA SER A 125 -14.78 6.35 11.48
C SER A 125 -13.63 5.34 11.29
N ASP A 126 -12.47 5.85 10.88
CA ASP A 126 -11.34 5.03 10.48
C ASP A 126 -10.42 4.69 11.64
N THR A 127 -9.67 3.60 11.47
CA THR A 127 -8.67 3.13 12.44
C THR A 127 -7.37 2.77 11.73
N VAL A 128 -6.23 3.03 12.40
CA VAL A 128 -4.92 2.61 11.90
C VAL A 128 -4.25 1.62 12.85
N LEU A 129 -3.82 0.50 12.28
CA LEU A 129 -2.88 -0.42 12.91
C LEU A 129 -1.49 -0.24 12.29
N LEU A 130 -0.63 0.51 12.97
CA LEU A 130 0.77 0.71 12.59
C LEU A 130 1.62 -0.44 13.14
N ARG A 131 2.05 -1.34 12.25
CA ARG A 131 2.93 -2.46 12.57
C ARG A 131 4.37 -2.07 12.31
N MET A 132 5.19 -2.12 13.34
CA MET A 132 6.64 -2.00 13.20
C MET A 132 7.20 -3.32 12.67
N GLY A 133 7.65 -3.29 11.41
CA GLY A 133 8.59 -4.22 10.82
C GLY A 133 10.02 -3.94 11.29
N GLY A 134 10.97 -4.81 10.92
CA GLY A 134 12.38 -4.62 11.27
C GLY A 134 12.73 -5.02 12.69
N ALA A 135 12.80 -6.32 12.93
CA ALA A 135 13.79 -6.85 13.88
C ALA A 135 15.10 -7.07 13.09
N PRO A 136 16.31 -6.85 13.64
CA PRO A 136 17.43 -7.68 13.18
C PRO A 136 16.98 -9.15 13.31
N LEU A 137 17.50 -10.03 12.45
CA LEU A 137 17.13 -11.46 12.30
C LEU A 137 17.03 -12.29 13.62
N ASN A 138 17.27 -11.70 14.78
CA ASN A 138 17.36 -12.27 16.11
C ASN A 138 16.53 -11.58 17.23
N ALA A 139 15.72 -10.56 16.99
CA ALA A 139 14.81 -10.05 18.04
C ALA A 139 13.40 -10.63 17.83
N PHE A 140 12.93 -11.49 18.73
CA PHE A 140 11.62 -12.14 18.61
C PHE A 140 10.48 -11.22 19.11
N SER A 141 9.26 -11.41 18.60
CA SER A 141 8.06 -10.62 18.93
C SER A 141 7.47 -10.94 20.32
N ASP A 142 7.88 -12.04 20.93
CA ASP A 142 7.59 -12.48 22.29
C ASP A 142 8.68 -12.08 23.29
N ASP A 143 9.62 -11.22 22.88
CA ASP A 143 10.64 -10.69 23.78
C ASP A 143 10.02 -9.61 24.69
N PRO A 144 10.03 -9.79 26.02
CA PRO A 144 9.52 -8.80 26.99
C PRO A 144 10.29 -7.47 26.97
N SER A 145 11.34 -7.34 26.15
CA SER A 145 12.03 -6.08 25.86
C SER A 145 11.34 -5.18 24.83
N PHE A 146 10.25 -5.61 24.19
CA PHE A 146 9.49 -4.70 23.33
C PHE A 146 8.71 -3.69 24.18
N ASP A 147 9.24 -2.47 24.23
CA ASP A 147 8.67 -1.35 24.94
C ASP A 147 8.72 -0.11 24.04
N LEU A 148 7.54 0.42 23.70
CA LEU A 148 7.41 1.66 22.93
C LEU A 148 7.17 2.89 23.81
N SER A 149 7.30 2.75 25.13
CA SER A 149 7.19 3.85 26.08
C SER A 149 8.16 4.97 25.70
N ASN A 150 7.59 6.14 25.44
CA ASN A 150 8.27 7.37 25.03
C ASN A 150 9.02 7.28 23.69
N LEU A 151 8.81 6.21 22.91
CA LEU A 151 9.39 6.07 21.57
C LEU A 151 8.41 6.51 20.48
N VAL A 152 7.10 6.41 20.73
CA VAL A 152 6.07 6.91 19.81
C VAL A 152 5.73 8.36 20.15
N SER A 153 5.72 9.22 19.14
CA SER A 153 5.28 10.61 19.27
C SER A 153 4.45 11.04 18.06
N VAL A 154 3.59 12.03 18.28
CA VAL A 154 2.75 12.64 17.24
C VAL A 154 3.29 14.04 16.97
N GLU A 155 3.67 14.31 15.73
CA GLU A 155 4.10 15.63 15.27
C GLU A 155 3.01 16.20 14.36
N GLN A 156 2.28 17.20 14.86
CA GLN A 156 1.24 17.89 14.10
C GLN A 156 1.76 19.23 13.59
N SER A 157 1.54 19.49 12.30
CA SER A 157 1.74 20.80 11.67
C SER A 157 0.39 21.46 11.36
N ALA A 158 0.41 22.62 10.70
CA ALA A 158 -0.82 23.27 10.23
C ALA A 158 -1.53 22.50 9.09
N GLU A 159 -0.81 21.59 8.41
CA GLU A 159 -1.30 20.93 7.19
C GLU A 159 -1.38 19.40 7.33
N ARG A 160 -0.55 18.79 8.18
CA ARG A 160 -0.43 17.33 8.29
C ARG A 160 -0.16 16.86 9.71
N THR A 161 -0.44 15.59 9.98
CA THR A 161 0.00 14.90 11.18
C THR A 161 0.96 13.77 10.83
N ALA A 162 2.05 13.63 11.56
CA ALA A 162 3.02 12.56 11.39
C ALA A 162 3.15 11.74 12.68
N ILE A 163 3.17 10.42 12.53
CA ILE A 163 3.49 9.49 13.60
C ILE A 163 4.97 9.16 13.50
N LYS A 164 5.68 9.38 14.59
CA LYS A 164 7.10 9.10 14.70
C LYS A 164 7.33 7.96 15.67
N VAL A 165 8.24 7.07 15.31
CA VAL A 165 8.73 5.98 16.15
C VAL A 165 10.24 6.11 16.23
N ASP A 166 10.77 6.19 17.45
CA ASP A 166 12.20 6.39 17.72
C ASP A 166 12.79 7.57 16.91
N SER A 167 12.09 8.71 16.94
CA SER A 167 12.43 9.95 16.23
C SER A 167 12.35 9.91 14.69
N GLN A 168 12.08 8.76 14.08
CA GLN A 168 11.86 8.63 12.63
C GLN A 168 10.38 8.73 12.30
N THR A 169 10.03 9.36 11.17
CA THR A 169 8.64 9.40 10.69
C THR A 169 8.26 8.04 10.14
N ALA A 170 7.28 7.39 10.77
CA ALA A 170 6.78 6.09 10.36
C ALA A 170 5.63 6.21 9.37
N LEU A 171 4.68 7.10 9.67
CA LEU A 171 3.44 7.27 8.91
C LEU A 171 3.03 8.75 8.88
N VAL A 172 2.47 9.20 7.76
CA VAL A 172 1.96 10.56 7.58
C VAL A 172 0.46 10.51 7.27
N PHE A 173 -0.28 11.49 7.79
CA PHE A 173 -1.65 11.79 7.42
C PHE A 173 -1.64 13.07 6.60
N ALA A 174 -2.34 13.09 5.46
CA ALA A 174 -2.40 14.26 4.58
C ALA A 174 -3.11 15.47 5.20
N SER A 175 -3.80 15.27 6.34
CA SER A 175 -4.52 16.30 7.09
C SER A 175 -3.96 16.50 8.50
N ALA A 176 -4.09 17.72 9.03
CA ALA A 176 -3.76 18.04 10.42
C ALA A 176 -4.87 17.54 11.37
N LEU A 177 -4.58 16.46 12.10
CA LEU A 177 -5.51 15.74 12.96
C LEU A 177 -4.99 15.64 14.39
N GLU A 178 -5.88 15.83 15.37
CA GLU A 178 -5.63 15.53 16.78
C GLU A 178 -5.93 14.05 17.05
N LEU A 179 -4.89 13.21 17.00
CA LEU A 179 -5.03 11.76 17.02
C LEU A 179 -4.81 11.18 18.44
N ASN A 180 -5.69 10.27 18.84
CA ASN A 180 -5.55 9.47 20.03
C ASN A 180 -4.71 8.22 19.71
N VAL A 181 -3.40 8.35 19.91
CA VAL A 181 -2.43 7.29 19.61
C VAL A 181 -2.11 6.47 20.86
N LYS A 182 -2.11 5.15 20.71
CA LYS A 182 -1.71 4.18 21.73
C LYS A 182 -0.72 3.20 21.14
N TRP A 183 -0.05 2.45 22.02
CA TRP A 183 0.73 1.31 21.59
C TRP A 183 0.31 0.05 22.35
N SER A 184 0.64 -1.12 21.81
CA SER A 184 0.30 -2.39 22.45
C SER A 184 1.42 -3.43 22.33
N TRP A 185 1.48 -4.35 23.29
CA TRP A 185 2.33 -5.53 23.22
C TRP A 185 1.82 -6.60 22.26
N GLY A 186 0.50 -6.63 22.03
CA GLY A 186 -0.16 -7.58 21.13
C GLY A 186 -0.56 -6.95 19.80
N GLU A 187 -0.75 -7.79 18.80
CA GLU A 187 -1.42 -7.39 17.56
C GLU A 187 -2.93 -7.53 17.79
N PRO A 188 -3.73 -6.45 17.70
CA PRO A 188 -5.18 -6.58 17.62
C PRO A 188 -5.55 -7.36 16.35
N ASP A 189 -6.74 -7.95 16.32
CA ASP A 189 -7.25 -8.57 15.11
C ASP A 189 -7.37 -7.54 13.97
N LEU A 190 -7.54 -8.04 12.75
CA LEU A 190 -7.61 -7.20 11.54
C LEU A 190 -8.82 -6.25 11.52
N ARG A 191 -9.74 -6.32 12.50
CA ARG A 191 -10.88 -5.42 12.67
C ARG A 191 -10.69 -4.46 13.85
N GLY A 192 -9.45 -4.30 14.34
CA GLY A 192 -9.13 -3.43 15.46
C GLY A 192 -9.63 -3.93 16.82
N GLN A 193 -10.11 -5.18 16.91
CA GLN A 193 -10.53 -5.77 18.19
C GLN A 193 -9.34 -6.42 18.87
N TYR A 194 -9.11 -6.11 20.14
CA TYR A 194 -8.02 -6.70 20.91
C TYR A 194 -8.49 -7.97 21.60
N GLU A 195 -7.64 -9.00 21.56
CA GLU A 195 -7.83 -10.20 22.37
C GLU A 195 -7.77 -9.88 23.88
N ASN A 196 -7.04 -8.83 24.27
CA ASN A 196 -6.91 -8.37 25.66
C ASN A 196 -6.65 -6.86 25.76
N GLN A 197 -7.64 -6.10 26.26
CA GLN A 197 -7.53 -4.65 26.45
C GLN A 197 -6.43 -4.22 27.43
N ASN A 198 -5.99 -5.11 28.33
CA ASN A 198 -4.91 -4.81 29.26
C ASN A 198 -3.54 -4.68 28.58
N ASP A 199 -3.43 -4.96 27.29
CA ASP A 199 -2.19 -4.83 26.54
C ASP A 199 -2.03 -3.45 25.89
N ILE A 200 -3.04 -2.57 26.00
CA ILE A 200 -3.01 -1.22 25.45
C ILE A 200 -2.35 -0.25 26.42
N ARG A 201 -1.42 0.56 25.93
CA ARG A 201 -0.60 1.48 26.71
C ARG A 201 -0.73 2.90 26.17
N ASN A 202 -0.73 3.86 27.08
CA ASN A 202 -0.44 5.25 26.74
C ASN A 202 1.00 5.36 26.23
N LEU A 203 1.31 6.45 25.51
CA LEU A 203 2.64 6.65 24.95
C LEU A 203 3.75 6.70 26.01
N ASP A 204 3.43 7.00 27.26
CA ASP A 204 4.38 6.98 28.40
C ASP A 204 4.61 5.58 29.00
N GLY A 205 3.88 4.57 28.55
CA GLY A 205 3.93 3.19 29.05
C GLY A 205 2.92 2.85 30.14
N SER A 206 2.10 3.80 30.59
CA SER A 206 1.03 3.50 31.56
C SER A 206 -0.11 2.71 30.91
N VAL A 207 -0.81 1.89 31.68
CA VAL A 207 -1.97 1.12 31.20
C VAL A 207 -3.08 2.07 30.74
N TYR A 208 -3.57 1.89 29.52
CA TYR A 208 -4.73 2.62 29.03
C TYR A 208 -6.01 2.03 29.64
N THR A 209 -6.87 2.89 30.17
CA THR A 209 -8.13 2.50 30.85
C THR A 209 -9.36 3.20 30.26
N GLY A 210 -9.18 3.93 29.15
CA GLY A 210 -10.26 4.62 28.45
C GLY A 210 -11.03 3.71 27.50
N ASN A 211 -11.92 4.31 26.72
CA ASN A 211 -12.71 3.59 25.73
C ASN A 211 -11.86 3.30 24.48
N ILE A 212 -11.76 2.02 24.14
CA ILE A 212 -11.02 1.56 22.95
C ILE A 212 -11.50 2.20 21.65
N ASN A 213 -12.80 2.47 21.52
CA ASN A 213 -13.38 3.07 20.30
C ASN A 213 -12.99 4.55 20.13
N GLU A 214 -12.32 5.16 21.10
CA GLU A 214 -11.77 6.51 20.99
C GLU A 214 -10.33 6.50 20.48
N ILE A 215 -9.72 5.33 20.27
CA ILE A 215 -8.34 5.19 19.79
C ILE A 215 -8.35 5.25 18.27
N ASP A 216 -7.62 6.21 17.71
CA ASP A 216 -7.49 6.36 16.26
C ASP A 216 -6.36 5.47 15.70
N ILE A 217 -5.28 5.30 16.48
CA ILE A 217 -4.07 4.60 16.04
C ILE A 217 -3.51 3.71 17.13
N ILE A 218 -3.12 2.51 16.71
CA ILE A 218 -2.47 1.52 17.54
C ILE A 218 -1.12 1.19 16.90
N VAL A 219 -0.05 1.50 17.62
CA VAL A 219 1.30 1.08 17.24
C VAL A 219 1.61 -0.26 17.91
N THR A 220 1.96 -1.25 17.10
CA THR A 220 2.32 -2.59 17.58
C THR A 220 3.52 -3.11 16.82
N ARG A 221 4.08 -4.22 17.28
CA ARG A 221 5.09 -4.96 16.53
C ARG A 221 4.44 -6.10 15.78
N GLN A 222 4.84 -6.32 14.54
CA GLN A 222 4.39 -7.51 13.82
C GLN A 222 4.92 -8.76 14.53
N ALA A 223 4.02 -9.61 15.02
CA ALA A 223 4.40 -10.94 15.44
C ALA A 223 4.88 -11.69 14.19
N ARG A 224 6.12 -12.23 14.17
CA ARG A 224 6.41 -13.22 13.15
C ARG A 224 5.56 -14.44 13.48
N PHE A 225 4.70 -14.85 12.54
CA PHE A 225 4.21 -16.22 12.50
C PHE A 225 5.44 -17.13 12.63
N SER A 226 5.52 -17.88 13.72
CA SER A 226 6.51 -18.95 13.84
C SER A 226 6.32 -19.88 12.65
N SER A 227 7.36 -20.06 11.84
CA SER A 227 7.46 -21.21 10.94
C SER A 227 7.47 -22.50 11.74
#